data_AF-A0A526YGI6-F1
#
_entry.id   AF-A0A526YGI6-F1
#
_cell.length_a   1.000
_cell.length_b   1.000
_cell.length_c   1.000
_cell.angle_alpha   90.00
_cell.angle_beta   90.00
_cell.angle_gamma   90.00
#
_symmetry.space_group_name_H-M   'P 1'
#
loop_
_entity.id
_entity.type
_entity.pdbx_description
1 polymer ?
#
loop_
_entity_poly.entity_id
_entity_poly.type
_entity_poly.pdbx_seq_one_letter_code
_entity_poly.pdbx_strand_id
1 'polypeptide(L)'
;TGISEIYRVGGAQAIAALAYGTETIKRVAKIVGPGNAYVAAAKRQVFGTVGIDMIAGPSEVLVVADGNNDPDWIAADLLAQAEHDVSAQSILITDDPAFGAAVEQAVER
;
A
#
# COMPACT_ATOMS: atom_id res chain seq x y z
N THR A 1 1.34 -6.40 21.08
CA THR A 1 1.29 -4.93 20.86
C THR A 1 0.61 -4.28 22.04
N GLY A 2 0.96 -3.03 22.39
CA GLY A 2 0.46 -2.32 23.59
C GLY A 2 -0.66 -1.31 23.29
N ILE A 3 -1.67 -1.71 22.51
CA ILE A 3 -2.78 -0.83 22.12
C ILE A 3 -3.69 -0.58 23.33
N SER A 4 -3.95 0.69 23.65
CA SER A 4 -4.78 1.08 24.80
C SER A 4 -6.28 1.12 24.49
N GLU A 5 -6.65 1.52 23.28
CA GLU A 5 -8.05 1.77 22.89
C GLU A 5 -8.33 1.27 21.47
N ILE A 6 -9.51 0.69 21.26
CA ILE A 6 -9.98 0.19 19.96
C ILE A 6 -11.40 0.69 19.71
N TYR A 7 -11.60 1.35 18.57
CA TYR A 7 -12.89 1.90 18.17
C TYR A 7 -13.38 1.24 16.87
N ARG A 8 -14.65 0.84 16.82
CA ARG A 8 -15.28 0.24 15.63
C ARG A 8 -15.75 1.31 14.64
N VAL A 9 -14.83 2.18 14.22
CA VAL A 9 -15.06 3.23 13.21
C VAL A 9 -13.98 3.17 12.15
N GLY A 10 -14.32 3.49 10.91
CA GLY A 10 -13.38 3.50 9.77
C GLY A 10 -13.69 4.66 8.81
N GLY A 11 -12.95 4.74 7.71
CA GLY A 11 -13.17 5.75 6.66
C GLY A 11 -12.77 7.16 7.07
N ALA A 12 -13.23 8.14 6.29
CA ALA A 12 -12.91 9.56 6.49
C ALA A 12 -13.39 10.09 7.86
N GLN A 13 -14.54 9.61 8.34
CA GLN A 13 -15.11 9.97 9.64
C GLN A 13 -14.24 9.53 10.82
N ALA A 14 -13.55 8.39 10.71
CA ALA A 14 -12.61 7.96 11.75
C ALA A 14 -11.37 8.88 11.79
N ILE A 15 -10.88 9.31 10.62
CA ILE A 15 -9.78 10.28 10.52
C ILE A 15 -10.19 11.61 11.14
N ALA A 16 -11.40 12.10 10.85
CA ALA A 16 -11.91 13.33 11.46
C ALA A 16 -12.05 13.21 12.98
N ALA A 17 -12.62 12.11 13.48
CA ALA A 17 -12.76 11.87 14.92
C ALA A 17 -11.41 11.85 15.64
N LEU A 18 -10.39 11.21 15.05
CA LEU A 18 -9.03 11.20 15.59
C LEU A 18 -8.34 12.58 15.50
N ALA A 19 -8.58 13.33 14.43
CA ALA A 19 -7.94 14.62 14.19
C ALA A 19 -8.51 15.76 15.04
N TYR A 20 -9.82 15.76 15.28
CA TYR A 20 -10.52 16.84 15.97
C TYR A 20 -11.05 16.47 17.35
N GLY A 21 -11.20 15.16 17.63
CA GLY A 21 -11.86 14.65 18.82
C GLY A 21 -13.38 14.64 18.71
N THR A 22 -14.01 13.80 19.52
CA THR A 22 -15.46 13.75 19.77
C THR A 22 -15.71 13.63 21.27
N GLU A 23 -16.97 13.52 21.69
CA GLU A 23 -17.34 13.25 23.09
C GLU A 23 -16.75 11.92 23.59
N THR A 24 -16.51 10.96 22.68
CA THR A 24 -16.01 9.62 22.99
C THR A 24 -14.54 9.42 22.63
N ILE A 25 -14.09 9.94 21.49
CA ILE A 25 -12.74 9.72 20.95
C ILE A 25 -11.91 10.97 21.21
N LYS A 26 -10.87 10.87 22.04
CA LYS A 26 -9.96 11.99 22.26
C LYS A 26 -9.10 12.24 21.01
N ARG A 27 -8.85 13.51 20.72
CA ARG A 27 -7.93 13.91 19.65
C ARG A 27 -6.54 13.32 19.88
N VAL A 28 -5.89 12.91 18.80
CA VAL A 28 -4.50 12.42 18.80
C VAL A 28 -3.53 13.40 18.16
N ALA A 29 -2.24 13.21 18.40
CA ALA A 29 -1.19 14.05 17.80
C ALA A 29 -0.81 13.61 16.38
N LYS A 30 -0.92 12.30 16.05
CA LYS A 30 -0.55 11.74 14.75
C LYS A 30 -1.46 10.58 14.38
N ILE A 31 -1.83 10.49 13.10
CA ILE A 31 -2.58 9.38 12.52
C ILE A 31 -1.67 8.63 11.54
N VAL A 32 -1.61 7.30 11.69
CA VAL A 32 -0.80 6.41 10.83
C VAL A 32 -1.66 5.30 10.24
N GLY A 33 -1.19 4.74 9.14
CA GLY A 33 -1.82 3.62 8.46
C GLY A 33 -2.42 4.01 7.10
N PRO A 34 -2.34 3.10 6.11
CA PRO A 34 -2.96 3.29 4.82
C PRO A 34 -4.48 3.12 4.91
N GLY A 35 -5.18 3.54 3.85
CA GLY A 35 -6.60 3.31 3.69
C GLY A 35 -7.04 3.67 2.28
N ASN A 36 -8.31 3.45 1.98
CA ASN A 36 -8.87 3.76 0.66
C ASN A 36 -8.83 5.26 0.33
N ALA A 37 -9.29 5.62 -0.87
CA ALA A 37 -9.31 7.00 -1.37
C ALA A 37 -9.94 8.02 -0.38
N TYR A 38 -10.98 7.63 0.36
CA TYR A 38 -11.63 8.50 1.35
C TYR A 38 -10.74 8.77 2.56
N VAL A 39 -10.04 7.73 3.05
CA VAL A 39 -9.07 7.86 4.15
C VAL A 39 -7.90 8.73 3.71
N ALA A 40 -7.36 8.50 2.51
CA ALA A 40 -6.27 9.28 1.96
C ALA A 40 -6.65 10.76 1.80
N ALA A 41 -7.84 11.05 1.24
CA ALA A 41 -8.36 12.41 1.11
C ALA A 41 -8.57 13.09 2.47
N ALA A 42 -9.14 12.37 3.45
CA ALA A 42 -9.32 12.90 4.80
C ALA A 42 -7.98 13.20 5.48
N LYS A 43 -6.99 12.29 5.40
CA LYS A 43 -5.64 12.50 5.93
C LYS A 43 -5.00 13.75 5.32
N ARG A 44 -5.17 13.96 4.01
CA ARG A 44 -4.69 15.17 3.32
C ARG A 44 -5.33 16.45 3.86
N GLN A 45 -6.64 16.43 4.14
CA GLN A 45 -7.35 17.60 4.66
C GLN A 45 -6.98 17.95 6.12
N VAL A 46 -6.68 16.95 6.95
CA VAL A 46 -6.32 17.17 8.37
C VAL A 46 -4.83 17.38 8.60
N PHE A 47 -4.00 17.28 7.55
CA PHE A 47 -2.57 17.54 7.65
C PHE A 47 -2.30 18.97 8.13
N GLY A 48 -1.44 19.11 9.13
CA GLY A 48 -1.16 20.38 9.81
C GLY A 48 -1.98 20.57 11.09
N THR A 49 -3.21 20.04 11.15
CA THR A 49 -3.95 19.89 12.41
C THR A 49 -3.38 18.73 13.22
N VAL A 50 -3.11 17.61 12.56
CA VAL A 50 -2.39 16.47 13.14
C VAL A 50 -1.26 16.03 12.22
N GLY A 51 -0.27 15.36 12.79
CA GLY A 51 0.72 14.67 11.98
C GLY A 51 0.05 13.55 11.18
N ILE A 52 0.49 13.37 9.95
CA ILE A 52 0.25 12.14 9.17
C ILE A 52 1.60 11.54 8.80
N ASP A 53 1.64 10.24 8.56
CA ASP A 53 2.81 9.53 8.02
C ASP A 53 3.03 9.86 6.53
N MET A 54 2.09 9.46 5.68
CA MET A 54 2.10 9.64 4.24
C MET A 54 0.67 9.58 3.68
N ILE A 55 0.46 10.15 2.50
CA ILE A 55 -0.74 9.90 1.70
C ILE A 55 -0.42 8.68 0.85
N ALA A 56 -1.13 7.58 1.06
CA ALA A 56 -0.89 6.34 0.33
C ALA A 56 -1.19 6.52 -1.16
N GLY A 57 -0.24 6.12 -2.00
CA GLY A 57 -0.43 5.91 -3.44
C GLY A 57 -0.61 4.41 -3.75
N PRO A 58 -0.76 4.04 -5.03
CA PRO A 58 -0.69 2.64 -5.44
C PRO A 58 0.64 2.03 -4.98
N SER A 59 0.60 0.76 -4.55
CA SER A 59 1.81 0.03 -4.20
C SER A 59 2.52 -0.46 -5.46
N GLU A 60 3.84 -0.60 -5.39
CA GLU A 60 4.65 -1.07 -6.52
C GLU A 60 5.73 -2.05 -6.07
N VAL A 61 6.11 -2.97 -6.97
CA VAL A 61 7.33 -3.77 -6.88
C VAL A 61 8.12 -3.62 -8.18
N LEU A 62 9.43 -3.40 -8.05
CA LEU A 62 10.37 -3.35 -9.15
C LEU A 62 11.42 -4.44 -8.93
N VAL A 63 11.42 -5.44 -9.80
CA VAL A 63 12.41 -6.52 -9.80
C VAL A 63 13.46 -6.23 -10.88
N VAL A 64 14.74 -6.26 -10.49
CA VAL A 64 15.87 -6.18 -11.43
C VAL A 64 16.57 -7.54 -11.41
N ALA A 65 16.53 -8.26 -12.53
CA ALA A 65 17.02 -9.64 -12.62
C ALA A 65 17.73 -9.92 -13.95
N ASP A 66 18.83 -10.66 -13.88
CA ASP A 66 19.51 -11.23 -15.05
C ASP A 66 18.90 -12.58 -15.45
N GLY A 67 19.34 -13.16 -16.56
CA GLY A 67 18.84 -14.45 -17.06
C GLY A 67 19.20 -15.68 -16.22
N ASN A 68 19.91 -15.53 -15.09
CA ASN A 68 20.36 -16.64 -14.24
C ASN A 68 19.40 -16.98 -13.09
N ASN A 69 18.16 -16.49 -13.15
CA ASN A 69 17.14 -16.70 -12.13
C ASN A 69 16.08 -17.70 -12.60
N ASP A 70 15.31 -18.23 -11.66
CA ASP A 70 14.13 -19.03 -11.98
C ASP A 70 12.96 -18.09 -12.39
N PRO A 71 12.44 -18.18 -13.63
CA PRO A 71 11.34 -17.34 -14.08
C PRO A 71 10.08 -17.50 -13.22
N ASP A 72 9.86 -18.67 -12.62
CA ASP A 72 8.67 -18.97 -11.81
C ASP A 72 8.70 -18.19 -10.49
N TRP A 73 9.89 -17.95 -9.94
CA TRP A 73 10.05 -17.17 -8.71
C TRP A 73 9.82 -15.69 -8.97
N ILE A 74 10.34 -15.16 -10.07
CA ILE A 74 10.09 -13.77 -10.45
C ILE A 74 8.60 -13.55 -10.74
N ALA A 75 7.96 -14.47 -11.47
CA ALA A 75 6.52 -14.40 -11.71
C ALA A 75 5.71 -14.41 -10.41
N ALA A 76 6.07 -15.26 -9.44
CA ALA A 76 5.43 -15.32 -8.14
C ALA A 76 5.55 -13.99 -7.37
N ASP A 77 6.72 -13.36 -7.37
CA ASP A 77 6.92 -12.06 -6.73
C ASP A 77 6.08 -10.95 -7.39
N LEU A 78 6.03 -10.92 -8.73
CA LEU A 78 5.22 -9.95 -9.48
C LEU A 78 3.72 -10.14 -9.21
N LEU A 79 3.25 -11.39 -9.16
CA LEU A 79 1.85 -11.72 -8.87
C LEU A 79 1.47 -11.40 -7.42
N ALA A 80 2.37 -11.67 -6.46
CA ALA A 80 2.16 -11.35 -5.05
C ALA A 80 1.99 -9.84 -4.80
N GLN A 81 2.63 -8.99 -5.61
CA GLN A 81 2.34 -7.56 -5.58
C GLN A 81 1.03 -7.22 -6.30
N ALA A 82 0.75 -7.84 -7.44
CA ALA A 82 -0.45 -7.57 -8.23
C ALA A 82 -1.76 -7.94 -7.51
N GLU A 83 -1.74 -8.92 -6.61
CA GLU A 83 -2.94 -9.30 -5.82
C GLU A 83 -3.34 -8.25 -4.77
N HIS A 84 -2.45 -7.32 -4.42
CA HIS A 84 -2.67 -6.39 -3.32
C HIS A 84 -3.76 -5.34 -3.64
N ASP A 85 -3.79 -4.83 -4.87
CA ASP A 85 -4.78 -3.84 -5.31
C ASP A 85 -4.83 -3.79 -6.85
N VAL A 86 -5.99 -3.43 -7.42
CA VAL A 86 -6.16 -3.29 -8.88
C VAL A 86 -5.27 -2.21 -9.50
N SER A 87 -4.79 -1.27 -8.69
CA SER A 87 -3.85 -0.22 -9.09
C SER A 87 -2.39 -0.53 -8.74
N ALA A 88 -2.12 -1.71 -8.16
CA ALA A 88 -0.76 -2.15 -7.88
C ALA A 88 0.05 -2.32 -9.17
N GLN A 89 1.34 -1.99 -9.11
CA GLN A 89 2.25 -2.13 -10.25
C GLN A 89 3.35 -3.14 -9.96
N SER A 90 3.57 -4.04 -10.92
CA SER A 90 4.65 -5.02 -10.87
C SER A 90 5.50 -4.85 -12.12
N ILE A 91 6.79 -4.55 -11.95
CA ILE A 91 7.70 -4.19 -13.03
C ILE A 91 8.92 -5.10 -12.98
N LEU A 92 9.27 -5.71 -14.11
CA LEU A 92 10.53 -6.42 -14.31
C LEU A 92 11.46 -5.58 -15.20
N ILE A 93 12.69 -5.38 -14.75
CA ILE A 93 13.80 -4.89 -15.58
C ILE A 93 14.80 -6.04 -15.73
N THR A 94 15.08 -6.41 -16.97
CA THR A 94 16.08 -7.42 -17.32
C THR A 94 16.86 -7.00 -18.56
N ASP A 95 18.11 -7.44 -18.65
CA ASP A 95 18.97 -7.30 -19.81
C ASP A 95 18.89 -8.50 -20.78
N ASP A 96 18.11 -9.53 -20.43
CA ASP A 96 17.88 -10.73 -21.24
C ASP A 96 16.42 -10.81 -21.73
N PRO A 97 16.16 -10.53 -23.02
CA PRO A 97 14.81 -10.60 -23.59
C PRO A 97 14.18 -12.00 -23.53
N ALA A 98 14.97 -13.06 -23.61
CA ALA A 98 14.45 -14.43 -23.55
C ALA A 98 13.98 -14.77 -22.14
N PHE A 99 14.72 -14.30 -21.13
CA PHE A 99 14.30 -14.41 -19.73
C PHE A 99 13.01 -13.62 -19.47
N GLY A 100 12.91 -12.38 -19.96
CA GLY A 100 11.67 -11.58 -19.84
C GLY A 100 10.44 -12.30 -20.40
N ALA A 101 10.56 -12.89 -21.59
CA ALA A 101 9.48 -13.67 -22.20
C ALA A 101 9.14 -14.94 -21.40
N ALA A 102 10.13 -15.59 -20.77
CA ALA A 102 9.90 -16.74 -19.91
C ALA A 102 9.14 -16.36 -18.63
N VAL A 103 9.45 -15.19 -18.04
CA VAL A 103 8.71 -14.67 -16.88
C VAL A 103 7.27 -14.33 -17.26
N GLU A 104 7.03 -13.69 -18.40
CA GLU A 104 5.67 -13.40 -18.89
C GLU A 104 4.85 -14.69 -19.05
N GLN A 105 5.43 -15.73 -19.65
CA GLN A 105 4.78 -17.04 -19.76
C GLN A 105 4.52 -17.66 -18.38
N ALA A 106 5.44 -17.48 -17.43
CA ALA A 106 5.26 -17.99 -16.08
C ALA A 106 4.13 -17.30 -15.32
N VAL A 107 3.88 -16.02 -15.57
CA VAL A 107 2.76 -15.24 -15.00
C VAL A 107 1.39 -15.70 -15.54
N GLU A 108 1.30 -16.12 -16.80
CA GLU A 108 0.03 -16.49 -17.48
C GLU A 108 -0.41 -17.96 -17.28
N ARG A 109 0.45 -18.81 -16.68
CA ARG A 109 0.14 -20.23 -16.43
C ARG A 109 -0.74 -20.43 -15.19
#